data_AF-N8X3F5-F1
#
_entry.id   AF-N8X3F5-F1
#
_cell.length_a   1.000
_cell.length_b   1.000
_cell.length_c   1.000
_cell.angle_alpha   90.00
_cell.angle_beta   90.00
_cell.angle_gamma   90.00
#
_symmetry.space_group_name_H-M   'P 1'
#
loop_
_entity.id
_entity.type
_entity.pdbx_description
1 polymer ?
#
loop_
_entity_poly.entity_id
_entity_poly.type
_entity_poly.pdbx_seq_one_letter_code
_entity_poly.pdbx_strand_id
1 'polypeptide(L)' 'MNWISVENKRPVYGQPILIVVDGVTQNITYTLDGSDDSPDWCEPYFFEHDDCCKMWWDKATHWMPLPKPPKEEKEEG' A
#
# COMPACT_ATOMS: atom_id res chain seq x y z
N MET A 1 -11.45 -11.23 0.38
CA MET A 1 -10.42 -10.38 1.02
C MET A 1 -11.13 -9.45 1.97
N ASN A 2 -10.58 -9.23 3.17
CA ASN A 2 -11.20 -8.42 4.21
C ASN A 2 -10.30 -7.22 4.52
N TRP A 3 -10.92 -6.10 4.87
CA TRP A 3 -10.23 -4.92 5.40
C TRP A 3 -9.65 -5.21 6.79
N ILE A 4 -8.42 -4.75 7.02
CA ILE A 4 -7.65 -4.92 8.25
C ILE A 4 -7.43 -3.52 8.83
N SER A 5 -7.87 -3.28 10.08
CA SER A 5 -7.56 -2.03 10.78
C SER A 5 -6.04 -1.90 11.00
N VAL A 6 -5.51 -0.69 10.76
CA VAL A 6 -4.08 -0.38 10.97
C VAL A 6 -3.66 -0.49 12.43
N GLU A 7 -4.60 -0.36 13.37
CA GLU A 7 -4.35 -0.50 14.81
C GLU A 7 -4.07 -1.96 15.20
N ASN A 8 -4.62 -2.91 14.43
CA ASN A 8 -4.45 -4.34 14.70
C ASN A 8 -3.16 -4.89 14.08
N LYS A 9 -2.87 -4.49 12.85
CA LYS A 9 -1.77 -5.05 12.07
C LYS A 9 -1.35 -4.11 10.95
N ARG A 10 -0.04 -4.01 10.71
CA ARG A 10 0.54 -3.35 9.54
C ARG A 10 0.80 -4.34 8.39
N PRO A 11 0.79 -3.89 7.13
CA PRO A 11 1.24 -4.68 5.98
C PRO A 11 2.70 -5.09 6.10
N VAL A 12 3.11 -6.01 5.24
CA VAL A 12 4.54 -6.29 5.06
C VAL A 12 5.16 -5.15 4.25
N TYR A 13 6.39 -4.73 4.60
CA TYR A 13 7.14 -3.75 3.81
C TYR A 13 7.25 -4.19 2.34
N GLY A 14 7.08 -3.24 1.42
CA GLY A 14 7.09 -3.47 -0.02
C GLY A 14 5.84 -4.18 -0.55
N GLN A 15 4.84 -4.44 0.30
CA GLN A 15 3.61 -5.09 -0.12
C GLN A 15 2.68 -4.10 -0.82
N PRO A 16 2.16 -4.44 -2.00
CA PRO A 16 1.12 -3.65 -2.65
C PRO A 16 -0.25 -3.95 -2.01
N ILE A 17 -0.94 -2.88 -1.62
CA ILE A 17 -2.19 -2.94 -0.85
C ILE A 17 -3.19 -1.91 -1.37
N LEU A 18 -4.46 -2.11 -1.01
CA LEU A 18 -5.41 -1.00 -0.95
C LEU A 18 -5.40 -0.41 0.45
N ILE A 19 -5.52 0.91 0.55
CA ILE A 19 -5.58 1.64 1.82
C ILE A 19 -6.74 2.65 1.81
N VAL A 20 -7.30 2.94 2.98
CA VAL A 20 -8.31 4.00 3.18
C VAL A 20 -7.68 5.17 3.94
N VAL A 21 -7.62 6.33 3.30
CA VAL A 21 -7.13 7.60 3.85
C VAL A 21 -8.17 8.67 3.55
N ASP A 22 -8.59 9.43 4.57
CA ASP A 22 -9.59 10.51 4.45
C ASP A 22 -10.89 10.08 3.71
N GLY A 23 -11.31 8.81 3.89
CA GLY A 23 -12.49 8.24 3.25
C GLY A 23 -12.30 7.82 1.78
N VAL A 24 -11.10 7.95 1.24
CA VAL A 24 -10.75 7.55 -0.14
C VAL A 24 -9.93 6.27 -0.14
N THR A 25 -10.32 5.33 -1.01
CA THR A 25 -9.57 4.09 -1.24
C THR A 25 -8.51 4.29 -2.32
N GLN A 26 -7.28 3.90 -2.04
CA GLN A 26 -6.13 4.07 -2.94
C GLN A 26 -5.29 2.79 -3.03
N ASN A 27 -4.63 2.56 -4.17
CA ASN A 27 -3.66 1.49 -4.38
C ASN A 27 -2.24 2.05 -4.17
N ILE A 28 -1.52 1.48 -3.21
CA ILE A 28 -0.20 1.97 -2.78
C ILE A 28 0.74 0.82 -2.42
N THR A 29 2.02 1.14 -2.26
CA THR A 29 3.01 0.28 -1.61
C THR A 29 3.35 0.83 -0.23
N TYR A 30 3.39 -0.06 0.76
CA TYR A 30 3.81 0.30 2.12
C TYR A 30 5.33 0.35 2.22
N THR A 31 5.88 1.49 2.62
CA THR A 31 7.31 1.80 2.56
C THR A 31 7.80 2.31 3.93
N LEU A 32 9.04 1.95 4.29
CA LEU A 32 9.71 2.50 5.46
C LEU A 32 10.20 3.91 5.14
N ASP A 33 10.18 4.79 6.14
CA ASP A 33 10.61 6.17 5.98
C ASP A 33 12.14 6.34 5.83
N GLY A 34 12.92 5.30 6.16
CA GLY A 34 14.38 5.31 6.10
C GLY A 34 15.05 6.18 7.18
N SER A 35 14.31 6.65 8.18
CA SER A 35 14.82 7.48 9.29
C SER A 35 14.20 7.04 10.61
N ASP A 36 15.01 6.87 11.65
CA ASP A 36 14.51 6.36 12.94
C ASP A 36 13.52 7.31 13.66
N ASP A 37 13.39 8.55 13.19
CA ASP A 37 12.65 9.63 13.85
C ASP A 37 11.34 10.02 13.15
N SER A 38 10.95 9.37 12.05
CA SER A 38 9.67 9.65 11.37
C SER A 38 8.70 8.45 11.40
N PRO A 39 7.40 8.67 11.14
CA PRO A 39 6.48 7.58 10.87
C PRO A 39 6.71 6.98 9.49
N ASP A 40 6.47 5.67 9.33
CA ASP A 40 6.40 5.04 8.00
C ASP A 40 5.41 5.78 7.07
N TRP A 41 5.55 5.61 5.76
CA TRP A 41 4.65 6.20 4.78
C TRP A 41 4.15 5.20 3.72
N CYS A 42 3.10 5.61 3.03
CA CYS A 42 2.57 5.00 1.82
C CYS A 42 2.96 5.84 0.62
N GLU A 43 3.38 5.18 -0.45
CA GLU A 43 3.60 5.82 -1.74
C GLU A 43 2.77 5.14 -2.82
N PRO A 44 2.10 5.90 -3.70
CA PRO A 44 1.44 5.31 -4.85
C PRO A 44 2.48 4.68 -5.78
N TYR A 45 2.22 3.45 -6.22
CA TYR A 45 3.05 2.81 -7.24
C TYR A 45 2.83 3.54 -8.58
N PHE A 46 3.90 3.72 -9.38
CA PHE A 46 3.92 4.33 -10.72
C PHE A 46 4.09 5.86 -10.86
N PHE A 47 4.43 6.62 -9.81
CA PHE A 47 4.90 7.99 -10.03
C PHE A 47 6.43 7.98 -10.20
N GLU A 48 6.92 8.19 -11.42
CA GLU A 48 8.36 8.37 -11.71
C GLU A 48 8.92 9.71 -11.19
N HIS A 49 8.15 10.43 -10.38
CA HIS A 49 8.46 11.75 -9.86
C HIS A 49 8.21 11.80 -8.35
N ASP A 50 9.09 12.51 -7.64
CA ASP A 50 9.00 12.81 -6.20
C ASP A 50 7.90 13.85 -5.92
N ASP A 51 6.68 13.59 -6.41
CA ASP A 51 5.57 14.54 -6.54
C ASP A 51 4.90 14.92 -5.21
N CYS A 52 5.59 14.81 -4.08
CA CYS A 52 5.03 15.05 -2.75
C CYS A 52 3.77 14.21 -2.44
N CYS A 53 3.52 13.14 -3.20
CA CYS A 53 2.37 12.23 -3.04
C CYS A 53 2.55 11.22 -1.89
N LYS A 54 3.61 11.37 -1.08
CA LYS A 54 3.86 10.54 0.11
C LYS A 54 2.75 10.81 1.12
N MET A 55 2.13 9.74 1.61
CA MET A 55 1.11 9.83 2.64
C MET A 55 1.57 9.11 3.88
N TRP A 56 1.68 9.83 4.99
CA TRP A 56 2.05 9.25 6.27
C TRP A 56 1.09 8.12 6.67
N TRP A 57 1.64 7.02 7.16
CA TRP A 57 0.90 5.81 7.51
C TRP A 57 -0.16 6.07 8.59
N ASP A 58 0.09 7.06 9.46
CA ASP A 58 -0.81 7.46 10.55
C ASP A 58 -2.16 8.04 10.09
N LYS A 59 -2.29 8.45 8.82
CA LYS A 59 -3.56 8.91 8.23
C LYS A 59 -4.43 7.77 7.70
N ALA A 60 -3.92 6.56 7.65
CA ALA A 60 -4.66 5.40 7.19
C ALA A 60 -5.54 4.81 8.28
N THR A 61 -6.71 4.29 7.91
CA THR A 61 -7.60 3.60 8.86
C THR A 61 -7.62 2.09 8.63
N HIS A 62 -7.65 1.67 7.37
CA HIS A 62 -7.77 0.26 6.98
C HIS A 62 -6.92 -0.03 5.75
N TRP A 63 -6.48 -1.28 5.63
CA TRP A 63 -5.82 -1.79 4.44
C TRP A 63 -6.28 -3.20 4.06
N MET A 64 -6.01 -3.60 2.83
CA MET A 64 -6.19 -4.98 2.36
C MET A 64 -5.12 -5.35 1.34
N PRO A 65 -4.61 -6.59 1.32
CA PRO A 65 -3.65 -7.04 0.31
C PRO A 65 -4.30 -7.03 -1.09
N LEU A 66 -3.54 -6.66 -2.11
CA LEU A 66 -3.99 -6.87 -3.49
C LEU A 66 -4.06 -8.37 -3.82
N PRO A 67 -5.02 -8.78 -4.67
CA PRO A 67 -5.06 -10.14 -5.18
C PRO A 67 -3.81 -10.44 -6.00
N LYS A 68 -3.38 -11.70 -5.97
CA LYS A 68 -2.33 -12.15 -6.89
C LYS A 68 -2.83 -11.92 -8.33
N PRO A 69 -1.93 -11.54 -9.26
CA PRO A 69 -2.27 -11.51 -10.67
C PRO A 69 -2.90 -12.84 -11.11
N PRO A 70 -3.83 -12.83 -12.07
CA PRO A 70 -4.29 -14.05 -12.72
C PRO A 70 -3.07 -14.86 -13.20
N LYS A 71 -3.16 -16.19 -13.12
CA LYS A 71 -2.15 -17.02 -13.79
C LYS A 71 -2.35 -16.83 -15.29
N GLU A 72 -1.28 -16.52 -16.02
CA GLU A 72 -1.32 -16.60 -17.48
C GLU A 72 -1.60 -18.06 -17.86
N GLU A 73 -2.73 -18.30 -18.50
CA GLU A 73 -2.94 -19.55 -19.22
C GLU A 73 -1.97 -19.50 -20.40
N LYS A 74 -0.90 -20.32 -20.34
CA LYS A 74 -0.08 -20.53 -21.52
C LYS A 74 -0.97 -21.20 -22.56
N GLU A 75 -1.33 -20.47 -23.61
CA GLU A 75 -1.86 -21.09 -24.82
C GLU A 75 -0.75 -21.99 -25.39
N GLU A 76 -0.87 -23.30 -25.15
CA GLU A 76 -0.12 -24.30 -25.89
C GLU A 76 -0.71 -24.34 -27.31
N GLY A 77 0.00 -23.67 -28.24
CA GLY A 77 -0.24 -23.77 -29.68
C GLY A 77 0.36 -25.02 -30.30
#